data_AF-A0A842TSE2-F1
#
_entry.id   AF-A0A842TSE2-F1
#
_cell.length_a   1.000
_cell.length_b   1.000
_cell.length_c   1.000
_cell.angle_alpha   90.00
_cell.angle_beta   90.00
_cell.angle_gamma   90.00
#
_symmetry.space_group_name_H-M   'P 1'
#
loop_
_entity.id
_entity.type
_entity.pdbx_description
1 polymer ?
#
loop_
_entity_poly.entity_id
_entity_poly.type
_entity_poly.pdbx_seq_one_letter_code
_entity_poly.pdbx_strand_id
1 'polypeptide(L)'
;MTEKKTIGNLQLGKQGITDNFISGLKKMFNTHKNVKISVLQSARPEGKEGKKKVKEYSKRILEKLGKKYTSRVIGFTIKIKEWRKPVRK
;
A
#
# COMPACT_ATOMS: atom_id res chain seq x y z
N MET A 1 -1.59 2.25 26.35
CA MET A 1 -1.44 1.21 25.31
C MET A 1 -2.49 1.48 24.24
N THR A 2 -2.13 2.10 23.12
CA THR A 2 -3.11 2.53 22.11
C THR A 2 -3.57 1.33 21.30
N GLU A 3 -4.86 0.98 21.35
CA GLU A 3 -5.47 -0.02 20.47
C GLU A 3 -5.22 0.38 19.01
N LYS A 4 -4.49 -0.47 18.27
CA LYS A 4 -4.31 -0.25 16.83
C LYS A 4 -5.68 -0.43 16.15
N LYS A 5 -6.23 0.64 15.57
CA LYS A 5 -7.44 0.59 14.73
C LYS A 5 -7.30 -0.49 13.64
N THR A 6 -8.43 -1.09 13.26
CA THR A 6 -8.45 -2.31 12.44
C THR A 6 -7.89 -2.11 11.03
N ILE A 7 -8.25 -0.99 10.36
CA ILE A 7 -7.90 -0.72 8.95
C ILE A 7 -7.71 0.78 8.71
N GLY A 8 -6.53 1.19 8.23
CA GLY A 8 -6.29 2.53 7.68
C GLY A 8 -6.60 2.61 6.19
N ASN A 9 -7.04 3.77 5.71
CA ASN A 9 -7.30 4.02 4.29
C ASN A 9 -6.39 5.13 3.77
N LEU A 10 -5.86 4.95 2.56
CA LEU A 10 -4.97 5.90 1.92
C LEU A 10 -5.24 5.92 0.41
N GLN A 11 -4.82 6.98 -0.28
CA GLN A 11 -5.07 7.16 -1.69
C GLN A 11 -3.77 7.44 -2.44
N LEU A 12 -3.60 6.81 -3.61
CA LEU A 12 -2.47 7.05 -4.52
C LEU A 12 -2.95 7.89 -5.70
N GLY A 13 -2.48 9.13 -5.78
CA GLY A 13 -2.79 10.08 -6.84
C GLY A 13 -1.76 10.09 -7.98
N LYS A 14 -1.87 11.08 -8.87
CA LYS A 14 -1.08 11.22 -10.10
C LYS A 14 0.44 11.21 -9.89
N GLN A 15 0.91 11.75 -8.77
CA GLN A 15 2.35 11.76 -8.41
C GLN A 15 2.92 10.37 -8.08
N GLY A 16 2.05 9.36 -7.86
CA GLY A 16 2.47 8.00 -7.60
C GLY A 16 3.21 7.84 -6.25
N ILE A 17 4.20 6.94 -6.23
CA ILE A 17 4.90 6.52 -5.00
C ILE A 17 6.09 7.46 -4.74
N THR A 18 5.84 8.53 -3.99
CA THR A 18 6.87 9.44 -3.49
C THR A 18 7.43 8.97 -2.15
N ASP A 19 8.55 9.55 -1.71
CA ASP A 19 9.13 9.18 -0.41
C ASP A 19 8.28 9.70 0.76
N ASN A 20 7.62 10.85 0.58
CA ASN A 20 6.61 11.35 1.52
C ASN A 20 5.43 10.38 1.64
N PHE A 21 4.98 9.79 0.53
CA PHE A 21 3.93 8.77 0.55
C PHE A 21 4.35 7.55 1.38
N ILE A 22 5.57 7.07 1.20
CA ILE A 22 6.09 5.90 1.95
C ILE A 22 6.28 6.23 3.42
N SER A 23 6.78 7.43 3.74
CA SER A 23 6.91 7.90 5.13
C SER A 23 5.55 7.97 5.83
N GLY A 24 4.53 8.56 5.16
CA GLY A 24 3.16 8.59 5.66
C GLY A 24 2.57 7.18 5.84
N LEU A 25 2.81 6.29 4.90
CA LEU A 25 2.37 4.89 4.97
C LEU A 25 3.01 4.15 6.17
N LYS A 26 4.32 4.32 6.41
CA LYS A 26 5.02 3.76 7.58
C LYS A 26 4.43 4.29 8.88
N LYS A 27 4.19 5.61 8.98
CA LYS A 27 3.55 6.22 10.16
C LYS A 27 2.17 5.64 10.42
N MET A 28 1.40 5.36 9.37
CA MET A 28 0.06 4.78 9.51
C MET A 28 0.07 3.37 10.09
N PHE A 29 1.14 2.59 9.87
CA PHE A 29 1.31 1.27 10.50
C PHE A 29 1.61 1.33 12.01
N ASN A 30 2.01 2.48 12.54
CA ASN A 30 2.12 2.66 13.99
C ASN A 30 0.76 2.56 14.68
N THR A 31 -0.29 3.04 14.02
CA THR A 31 -1.66 3.08 14.54
C THR A 31 -2.59 2.02 13.95
N HIS A 32 -2.26 1.45 12.79
CA HIS A 32 -3.11 0.48 12.09
C HIS A 32 -2.31 -0.78 11.72
N LYS A 33 -2.96 -1.94 11.73
CA LYS A 33 -2.32 -3.20 11.30
C LYS A 33 -2.48 -3.49 9.81
N ASN A 34 -3.57 -3.01 9.22
CA ASN A 34 -3.91 -3.18 7.82
C ASN A 34 -4.15 -1.82 7.19
N VAL A 35 -3.72 -1.67 5.94
CA VAL A 35 -3.89 -0.43 5.18
C VAL A 35 -4.47 -0.76 3.81
N LYS A 36 -5.51 -0.03 3.39
CA LYS A 36 -6.05 -0.06 2.03
C LYS A 36 -5.57 1.18 1.29
N ILE A 37 -4.99 0.99 0.12
CA ILE A 37 -4.53 2.07 -0.76
C ILE A 37 -5.39 2.05 -2.01
N SER A 38 -6.25 3.05 -2.19
CA SER A 38 -7.04 3.23 -3.40
C SER A 38 -6.23 3.95 -4.46
N VAL A 39 -6.05 3.35 -5.63
CA VAL A 39 -5.32 3.97 -6.75
C VAL A 39 -6.30 4.74 -7.63
N LEU A 40 -6.13 6.06 -7.69
CA LEU A 40 -6.97 6.93 -8.51
C LEU A 40 -6.78 6.65 -9.99
N GLN A 41 -7.82 6.91 -10.78
CA GLN A 41 -7.76 6.87 -12.25
C GLN A 41 -6.69 7.82 -12.80
N SER A 42 -6.45 8.97 -12.16
CA SER A 42 -5.36 9.87 -12.57
C SER A 42 -3.94 9.28 -12.43
N ALA A 43 -3.79 8.18 -11.68
CA ALA A 43 -2.51 7.50 -11.44
C ALA A 43 -2.30 6.26 -12.33
N ARG A 44 -3.31 5.86 -13.12
CA ARG A 44 -3.29 4.62 -13.90
C ARG A 44 -4.09 4.74 -15.20
N PRO A 45 -3.74 4.01 -16.26
CA PRO A 45 -4.63 3.86 -17.41
C PRO A 45 -5.89 3.04 -17.05
N GLU A 46 -6.85 3.04 -17.96
CA GLU A 46 -8.08 2.26 -17.81
C GLU A 46 -7.88 0.78 -18.16
N GLY A 47 -8.92 -0.02 -17.93
CA GLY A 47 -8.95 -1.43 -18.33
C GLY A 47 -7.87 -2.33 -17.72
N LYS A 48 -7.33 -3.24 -18.55
CA LYS A 48 -6.36 -4.27 -18.13
C LYS A 48 -5.00 -3.67 -17.77
N GLU A 49 -4.57 -2.61 -18.46
CA GLU A 49 -3.30 -1.94 -18.20
C GLU A 49 -3.30 -1.27 -16.83
N GLY A 50 -4.42 -0.66 -16.43
CA GLY A 50 -4.58 -0.11 -15.08
C GLY A 50 -4.34 -1.15 -14.00
N LYS A 51 -4.87 -2.37 -14.18
CA LYS A 51 -4.65 -3.48 -13.24
C LYS A 51 -3.19 -3.93 -13.19
N LYS A 52 -2.47 -3.94 -14.31
CA LYS A 52 -1.02 -4.23 -14.36
C LYS A 52 -0.23 -3.18 -13.59
N LYS A 53 -0.51 -1.89 -13.83
CA LYS A 53 0.15 -0.78 -13.15
C LYS A 53 -0.09 -0.77 -11.64
N VAL A 54 -1.29 -1.13 -11.19
CA VAL A 54 -1.57 -1.28 -9.74
C VAL A 54 -0.76 -2.43 -9.13
N LYS A 55 -0.54 -3.55 -9.85
CA LYS A 55 0.35 -4.62 -9.39
C LYS A 55 1.80 -4.15 -9.28
N GLU A 56 2.27 -3.34 -10.22
CA GLU A 56 3.61 -2.73 -10.16
C GLU A 56 3.74 -1.79 -8.96
N TYR A 57 2.75 -0.92 -8.73
CA TYR A 57 2.74 -0.07 -7.54
C TYR A 57 2.77 -0.90 -6.25
N SER A 58 2.01 -2.00 -6.20
CA SER A 58 2.00 -2.92 -5.07
C SER A 58 3.40 -3.49 -4.79
N LYS A 59 4.15 -3.91 -5.83
CA LYS A 59 5.52 -4.40 -5.71
C LYS A 59 6.49 -3.32 -5.22
N ARG A 60 6.45 -2.14 -5.84
CA ARG A 60 7.32 -1.00 -5.48
C ARG A 60 7.10 -0.52 -4.05
N ILE A 61 5.84 -0.44 -3.60
CA ILE A 61 5.52 -0.09 -2.21
C ILE A 61 6.11 -1.14 -1.26
N LEU A 62 5.93 -2.43 -1.59
CA LEU A 62 6.45 -3.54 -0.81
C LEU A 62 7.99 -3.55 -0.73
N GLU A 63 8.69 -3.20 -1.80
CA GLU A 63 10.16 -3.05 -1.82
C GLU A 63 10.59 -1.91 -0.89
N LYS A 64 9.95 -0.74 -0.99
CA LYS A 64 10.28 0.43 -0.14
C LYS A 64 9.90 0.26 1.34
N LEU A 65 8.90 -0.56 1.65
CA LEU A 65 8.48 -0.86 3.04
C LEU A 65 9.36 -1.92 3.71
N GLY A 66 9.80 -2.93 2.96
CA GLY A 66 10.66 -4.00 3.44
C GLY A 66 9.95 -5.33 3.74
N LYS A 67 10.64 -6.22 4.45
CA LYS A 67 10.31 -7.66 4.55
C LYS A 67 9.16 -8.02 5.49
N LYS A 68 8.71 -7.07 6.32
CA LYS A 68 7.64 -7.27 7.32
C LYS A 68 6.23 -7.07 6.76
N TYR A 69 6.10 -6.78 5.47
CA TYR A 69 4.84 -6.42 4.85
C TYR A 69 4.44 -7.40 3.75
N THR A 70 3.14 -7.61 3.61
CA THR A 70 2.54 -8.34 2.48
C THR A 70 1.49 -7.47 1.81
N SER A 71 1.33 -7.61 0.49
CA SER A 71 0.33 -6.88 -0.27
C SER A 71 -0.59 -7.81 -1.05
N ARG A 72 -1.87 -7.45 -1.16
CA ARG A 72 -2.84 -8.08 -2.04
C ARG A 72 -3.55 -7.02 -2.86
N VAL A 73 -3.56 -7.17 -4.18
CA VAL A 73 -4.28 -6.27 -5.09
C VAL A 73 -5.69 -6.83 -5.34
N ILE A 74 -6.71 -6.00 -5.15
CA ILE A 74 -8.11 -6.31 -5.46
C ILE A 74 -8.65 -5.13 -6.28
N GLY A 75 -8.94 -5.37 -7.55
CA GLY A 75 -9.33 -4.30 -8.49
C GLY A 75 -8.24 -3.23 -8.59
N PHE A 76 -8.58 -2.01 -8.18
CA PHE A 76 -7.66 -0.87 -8.13
C PHE A 76 -7.26 -0.47 -6.70
N THR A 77 -7.51 -1.36 -5.74
CA THR A 77 -7.12 -1.18 -4.34
C THR A 77 -6.00 -2.14 -3.97
N ILE A 78 -4.95 -1.61 -3.35
CA ILE A 78 -3.84 -2.38 -2.80
C ILE A 78 -4.07 -2.52 -1.29
N LYS A 79 -4.26 -3.73 -0.80
CA LYS A 79 -4.34 -4.02 0.64
C LYS A 79 -2.97 -4.42 1.14
N ILE A 80 -2.44 -3.73 2.14
CA ILE A 80 -1.16 -4.01 2.76
C ILE A 80 -1.39 -4.41 4.22
N LYS A 81 -0.71 -5.47 4.64
CA LYS A 81 -0.74 -5.97 6.01
C LYS A 81 0.67 -6.01 6.58
N GLU A 82 0.81 -5.47 7.79
CA GLU A 82 2.03 -5.56 8.58
C GLU A 82 2.04 -6.85 9.42
N TRP A 83 3.20 -7.49 9.47
CA TRP A 83 3.46 -8.68 10.28
C TRP A 83 4.51 -8.37 11.36
N ARG A 84 4.39 -9.08 12.48
CA ARG A 84 5.35 -8.95 13.60
C ARG A 84 6.76 -9.45 13.21
N LYS A 85 6.83 -10.52 12.43
CA LYS A 85 8.08 -11.12 11.94
C LYS A 85 8.25 -10.86 10.43
N PRO A 86 9.48 -10.81 9.91
CA PRO A 86 9.71 -10.77 8.47
C PRO A 86 9.09 -12.01 7.82
N VAL A 87 8.35 -11.79 6.76
CA VAL A 87 7.57 -12.82 6.03
C VAL A 87 8.04 -12.98 4.58
N ARG A 88 8.84 -12.03 4.10
CA ARG A 88 9.47 -12.07 2.77
C ARG A 88 10.96 -12.34 2.94
N LYS A 89 11.51 -13.20 2.08
CA LYS A 89 12.94 -13.53 2.04
C LYS A 89 13.77 -12.33 1.59
#